data_AF-A0A9D6ZZJ2-F1
#
_entry.id   AF-A0A9D6ZZJ2-F1
#
_cell.length_a   1.000
_cell.length_b   1.000
_cell.length_c   1.000
_cell.angle_alpha   90.00
_cell.angle_beta   90.00
_cell.angle_gamma   90.00
#
_symmetry.space_group_name_H-M   'P 1'
#
loop_
_entity.id
_entity.type
_entity.pdbx_description
1 polymer ?
#
loop_
_entity_poly.entity_id
_entity_poly.type
_entity_poly.pdbx_seq_one_letter_code
_entity_poly.pdbx_strand_id
1 'polypeptide(L)'
;MEQSMIELTQKIDALTAQVAYLADQAQIAERQRQERAELMRDLMPIANDAFRLSVEQLEEIQEYVDLGDLLRLGKRLLRNGRNIDKMLDQLESMMDLAATMGPLANEGFAKAVDVMALMERKGYFAFAQGGLKIADNIVTSFSEDDVKHLGDNVVLILNVVKDMTQPEIMTFIRNTLMVAQGEIEKPVDTSLLALLGQMRDPAVRRGLALTMSVLRVIGSQANGK
;
A
#
# COMPACT_ATOMS: atom_id res chain seq x y z
N MET A 1 102.79 -16.86 -23.12
CA MET A 1 102.42 -17.37 -21.78
C MET A 1 101.52 -16.40 -21.01
N GLU A 2 101.63 -15.07 -21.20
CA GLU A 2 100.73 -14.11 -20.53
C GLU A 2 99.29 -14.09 -21.07
N GLN A 3 99.08 -14.23 -22.39
CA GLN A 3 97.72 -14.26 -22.97
C GLN A 3 96.86 -15.45 -22.48
N SER A 4 97.47 -16.63 -22.32
CA SER A 4 96.76 -17.82 -21.83
C SER A 4 96.36 -17.70 -20.35
N MET A 5 97.13 -16.94 -19.55
CA MET A 5 96.79 -16.66 -18.16
C MET A 5 95.59 -15.72 -18.05
N ILE A 6 95.52 -14.70 -18.92
CA ILE A 6 94.42 -13.72 -18.92
C ILE A 6 93.09 -14.36 -19.36
N GLU A 7 93.09 -15.20 -20.40
CA GLU A 7 91.89 -15.94 -20.81
C GLU A 7 91.41 -16.93 -19.75
N LEU A 8 92.33 -17.55 -19.00
CA LEU A 8 91.98 -18.48 -17.93
C LEU A 8 91.36 -17.73 -16.75
N THR A 9 91.89 -16.57 -16.36
CA THR A 9 91.29 -15.72 -15.32
C THR A 9 89.90 -15.24 -15.72
N GLN A 10 89.70 -14.81 -16.97
CA GLN A 10 88.37 -14.42 -17.47
C GLN A 10 87.36 -15.58 -17.45
N LYS A 11 87.79 -16.80 -17.79
CA LYS A 11 86.94 -18.00 -17.71
C LYS A 11 86.61 -18.38 -16.27
N ILE A 12 87.56 -18.25 -15.34
CA ILE A 12 87.33 -18.47 -13.91
C ILE A 12 86.38 -17.42 -13.34
N ASP A 13 86.51 -16.16 -13.72
CA ASP A 13 85.59 -15.10 -13.26
C ASP A 13 84.18 -15.31 -13.82
N ALA A 14 84.06 -15.72 -15.09
CA ALA A 14 82.78 -16.06 -15.69
C ALA A 14 82.12 -17.28 -15.03
N LEU A 15 82.89 -18.33 -14.71
CA LEU A 15 82.40 -19.49 -13.96
C LEU A 15 82.02 -19.13 -12.52
N THR A 16 82.82 -18.29 -11.85
CA THR A 16 82.51 -17.79 -10.51
C THR A 16 81.19 -17.02 -10.49
N ALA A 17 80.97 -16.14 -11.46
CA ALA A 17 79.72 -15.41 -11.61
C ALA A 17 78.52 -16.35 -11.88
N GLN A 18 78.72 -17.39 -12.70
CA GLN A 18 77.67 -18.35 -13.04
C GLN A 18 77.33 -19.28 -11.87
N VAL A 19 78.32 -19.70 -11.08
CA VAL A 19 78.13 -20.47 -9.84
C VAL A 19 77.46 -19.61 -8.77
N ALA A 20 77.84 -18.33 -8.63
CA ALA A 20 77.18 -17.41 -7.71
C ALA A 20 75.70 -17.22 -8.05
N TYR A 21 75.36 -17.07 -9.34
CA TYR A 21 73.98 -16.98 -9.81
C TYR A 21 73.18 -18.27 -9.53
N LEU A 22 73.77 -19.44 -9.78
CA LEU A 22 73.13 -20.72 -9.50
C LEU A 22 72.96 -20.98 -8.00
N ALA A 23 73.93 -20.56 -7.18
CA ALA A 23 73.84 -20.66 -5.73
C ALA A 23 72.72 -19.78 -5.15
N ASP A 24 72.56 -18.56 -5.67
CA ASP A 24 71.48 -17.66 -5.28
C ASP A 24 70.10 -18.21 -5.69
N GLN A 25 69.98 -18.72 -6.92
CA GLN A 25 68.79 -19.42 -7.41
C GLN A 25 68.43 -20.64 -6.55
N ALA A 26 69.42 -21.46 -6.19
CA ALA A 26 69.22 -22.63 -5.36
C ALA A 26 68.72 -22.25 -3.96
N GLN A 27 69.29 -21.21 -3.37
CA GLN A 27 68.88 -20.73 -2.05
C GLN A 27 67.44 -20.20 -2.05
N ILE A 28 67.04 -19.46 -3.09
CA ILE A 28 65.66 -18.97 -3.24
C ILE A 28 64.69 -20.15 -3.42
N ALA A 29 65.06 -21.13 -4.25
CA ALA A 29 64.25 -22.32 -4.50
C ALA A 29 64.06 -23.17 -3.22
N GLU A 30 65.09 -23.24 -2.37
CA GLU A 30 65.04 -24.00 -1.13
C GLU A 30 64.13 -23.34 -0.09
N ARG A 31 64.18 -22.00 0.05
CA ARG A 31 63.23 -21.26 0.90
C ARG A 31 61.79 -21.46 0.44
N GLN A 32 61.53 -21.35 -0.86
CA GLN A 32 60.19 -21.59 -1.41
C GLN A 32 59.71 -23.03 -1.17
N ARG A 33 60.60 -24.03 -1.20
CA ARG A 33 60.25 -25.41 -0.85
C ARG A 33 59.88 -25.56 0.61
N GLN A 34 60.60 -24.88 1.52
CA GLN A 34 60.32 -24.92 2.94
C GLN A 34 58.97 -24.24 3.26
N GLU A 35 58.72 -23.06 2.71
CA GLU A 35 57.44 -22.35 2.87
C GLU A 35 56.26 -23.18 2.35
N ARG A 36 56.42 -23.84 1.19
CA ARG A 36 55.41 -24.74 0.65
C ARG A 36 55.24 -25.99 1.52
N ALA A 37 56.31 -26.55 2.06
CA ALA A 37 56.25 -27.72 2.93
C ALA A 37 55.55 -27.41 4.26
N GLU A 38 55.77 -26.22 4.80
CA GLU A 38 55.09 -25.71 6.00
C GLU A 38 53.61 -25.47 5.74
N LEU A 39 53.26 -24.75 4.66
CA LEU A 39 51.88 -24.56 4.25
C LEU A 39 51.16 -25.89 4.02
N MET A 40 51.83 -26.86 3.39
CA MET A 40 51.28 -28.20 3.18
C MET A 40 51.11 -28.94 4.50
N ARG A 41 52.06 -28.85 5.43
CA ARG A 41 51.96 -29.47 6.76
C ARG A 41 50.78 -28.89 7.56
N ASP A 42 50.47 -27.61 7.38
CA ASP A 42 49.40 -26.94 8.14
C ASP A 42 48.02 -27.09 7.46
N LEU A 43 47.97 -27.14 6.13
CA LEU A 43 46.72 -27.38 5.38
C LEU A 43 46.30 -28.84 5.33
N MET A 44 47.26 -29.78 5.32
CA MET A 44 46.99 -31.21 5.17
C MET A 44 46.09 -31.78 6.29
N PRO A 45 46.21 -31.39 7.57
CA PRO A 45 45.28 -31.77 8.63
C PRO A 45 43.86 -31.26 8.37
N ILE A 46 43.70 -29.98 8.04
CA ILE A 46 42.39 -29.35 7.79
C ILE A 46 41.71 -30.00 6.58
N ALA A 47 42.48 -30.26 5.52
CA ALA A 47 41.99 -30.96 4.34
C ALA A 47 41.59 -32.40 4.66
N ASN A 48 42.38 -33.12 5.47
CA ASN A 48 42.03 -34.48 5.91
C ASN A 48 40.81 -34.52 6.82
N ASP A 49 40.67 -33.57 7.74
CA ASP A 49 39.52 -33.47 8.63
C ASP A 49 38.25 -33.11 7.85
N ALA A 50 38.32 -32.15 6.92
CA ALA A 50 37.21 -31.81 6.04
C ALA A 50 36.82 -32.98 5.12
N PHE A 51 37.79 -33.72 4.60
CA PHE A 51 37.56 -34.91 3.79
C PHE A 51 36.91 -36.02 4.61
N ARG A 52 37.41 -36.30 5.82
CA ARG A 52 36.84 -37.31 6.72
C ARG A 52 35.40 -36.96 7.12
N LEU A 53 35.15 -35.70 7.51
CA LEU A 53 33.80 -35.23 7.85
C LEU A 53 32.84 -35.35 6.65
N SER A 54 33.32 -35.02 5.45
CA SER A 54 32.52 -35.15 4.23
C SER A 54 32.20 -36.60 3.91
N VAL A 55 33.15 -37.53 4.06
CA VAL A 55 32.95 -38.98 3.82
C VAL A 55 31.96 -39.58 4.83
N GLU A 56 32.09 -39.21 6.11
CA GLU A 56 31.21 -39.67 7.19
C GLU A 56 29.77 -39.15 7.00
N GLN A 57 29.61 -37.89 6.57
CA GLN A 57 28.30 -37.29 6.25
C GLN A 57 27.74 -37.76 4.89
N LEU A 58 28.60 -38.13 3.94
CA LEU A 58 28.20 -38.72 2.66
C LEU A 58 27.66 -40.15 2.84
N GLU A 59 28.09 -40.88 3.87
CA GLU A 59 27.55 -42.21 4.18
C GLU A 59 26.09 -42.15 4.68
N GLU A 60 25.69 -41.03 5.31
CA GLU A 60 24.31 -40.77 5.76
C GLU A 60 23.41 -40.19 4.64
N ILE A 61 24.00 -39.58 3.61
CA ILE A 61 23.29 -38.91 2.49
C ILE A 61 23.45 -39.67 1.15
N GLN A 62 24.09 -40.84 1.17
CA GLN A 62 24.45 -41.65 -0.01
C GLN A 62 23.27 -41.99 -0.94
N GLU A 63 22.03 -41.89 -0.46
CA GLU A 63 20.83 -42.13 -1.25
C GLU A 63 20.42 -40.93 -2.16
N TYR A 64 20.99 -39.72 -1.96
CA TYR A 64 20.57 -38.49 -2.67
C TYR A 64 21.69 -37.64 -3.29
N VAL A 65 22.96 -37.77 -2.88
CA VAL A 65 24.05 -36.91 -3.38
C VAL A 65 25.33 -37.70 -3.66
N ASP A 66 25.70 -37.80 -4.94
CA ASP A 66 26.95 -38.41 -5.40
C ASP A 66 28.10 -37.37 -5.42
N LEU A 67 29.33 -37.80 -5.15
CA LEU A 67 30.57 -37.01 -5.36
C LEU A 67 30.64 -36.43 -6.78
N GLY A 68 30.11 -37.16 -7.77
CA GLY A 68 29.98 -36.67 -9.14
C GLY A 68 29.06 -35.45 -9.25
N ASP A 69 27.99 -35.38 -8.47
CA ASP A 69 27.04 -34.28 -8.48
C ASP A 69 27.57 -33.05 -7.73
N LEU A 70 28.34 -33.24 -6.66
CA LEU A 70 29.06 -32.15 -5.99
C LEU A 70 30.10 -31.48 -6.90
N LEU A 71 30.87 -32.27 -7.66
CA LEU A 71 31.80 -31.74 -8.66
C LEU A 71 31.09 -31.03 -9.81
N ARG A 72 29.93 -31.54 -10.25
CA ARG A 72 29.09 -30.88 -11.26
C ARG A 72 28.50 -29.57 -10.74
N LEU A 73 28.06 -29.54 -9.49
CA LEU A 73 27.58 -28.33 -8.80
C LEU A 73 28.68 -27.29 -8.70
N GLY A 74 29.88 -27.68 -8.24
CA GLY A 74 31.05 -26.81 -8.19
C GLY A 74 31.42 -26.26 -9.57
N LYS A 75 31.45 -27.12 -10.61
CA LYS A 75 31.63 -26.67 -12.00
C LYS A 75 30.52 -25.74 -12.47
N ARG A 76 29.25 -25.99 -12.10
CA ARG A 76 28.10 -25.15 -12.44
C ARG A 76 28.21 -23.79 -11.77
N LEU A 77 28.57 -23.75 -10.49
CA LEU A 77 28.82 -22.54 -9.71
C LEU A 77 29.94 -21.70 -10.34
N LEU A 78 31.09 -22.31 -10.63
CA LEU A 78 32.22 -21.63 -11.28
C LEU A 78 31.86 -21.15 -12.70
N ARG A 79 31.14 -21.97 -13.46
CA ARG A 79 30.68 -21.61 -14.82
C ARG A 79 29.59 -20.53 -14.81
N ASN A 80 28.73 -20.53 -13.81
CA ASN A 80 27.66 -19.54 -13.61
C ASN A 80 28.09 -18.39 -12.68
N GLY A 81 29.38 -18.23 -12.38
CA GLY A 81 29.87 -17.15 -11.53
C GLY A 81 29.35 -15.78 -11.99
N ARG A 82 29.30 -15.53 -13.30
CA ARG A 82 28.71 -14.31 -13.88
C ARG A 82 27.22 -14.10 -13.59
N ASN A 83 26.43 -15.17 -13.47
CA ASN A 83 25.01 -15.05 -13.12
C ASN A 83 24.84 -14.82 -11.62
N ILE A 84 25.72 -15.40 -10.80
CA ILE A 84 25.74 -15.18 -9.35
C ILE A 84 26.17 -13.74 -9.06
N ASP A 85 27.19 -13.24 -9.75
CA ASP A 85 27.66 -11.86 -9.67
C ASP A 85 26.52 -10.87 -9.97
N LYS A 86 25.81 -11.08 -11.09
CA LYS A 86 24.61 -10.29 -11.42
C LYS A 86 23.49 -10.39 -10.39
N MET A 87 23.29 -11.56 -9.78
CA MET A 87 22.31 -11.71 -8.70
C MET A 87 22.75 -10.93 -7.46
N LEU A 88 24.04 -10.96 -7.13
CA LEU A 88 24.59 -10.20 -6.00
C LEU A 88 24.46 -8.69 -6.24
N ASP A 89 24.80 -8.21 -7.43
CA ASP A 89 24.59 -6.80 -7.83
C ASP A 89 23.11 -6.40 -7.71
N GLN A 90 22.21 -7.30 -8.11
CA GLN A 90 20.78 -7.04 -8.04
C GLN A 90 20.26 -7.03 -6.60
N LEU A 91 20.78 -7.91 -5.74
CA LEU A 91 20.49 -7.90 -4.31
C LEU A 91 21.05 -6.63 -3.64
N GLU A 92 22.25 -6.18 -4.01
CA GLU A 92 22.84 -4.93 -3.54
C GLU A 92 21.96 -3.74 -3.93
N SER A 93 21.54 -3.66 -5.20
CA SER A 93 20.61 -2.61 -5.66
C SER A 93 19.26 -2.63 -4.92
N MET A 94 18.73 -3.82 -4.61
CA MET A 94 17.50 -3.95 -3.84
C MET A 94 17.69 -3.51 -2.38
N MET A 95 18.83 -3.84 -1.76
CA MET A 95 19.16 -3.40 -0.41
C MET A 95 19.36 -1.89 -0.35
N ASP A 96 20.03 -1.30 -1.34
CA ASP A 96 20.20 0.16 -1.48
C ASP A 96 18.85 0.87 -1.66
N LEU A 97 17.98 0.29 -2.48
CA LEU A 97 16.63 0.80 -2.67
C LEU A 97 15.81 0.67 -1.38
N ALA A 98 15.90 -0.44 -0.65
CA ALA A 98 15.22 -0.61 0.64
C ALA A 98 15.75 0.36 1.71
N ALA A 99 17.06 0.61 1.74
CA ALA A 99 17.68 1.57 2.65
C ALA A 99 17.29 3.02 2.31
N THR A 100 17.15 3.35 1.02
CA THR A 100 16.79 4.69 0.56
C THR A 100 15.28 4.94 0.65
N MET A 101 14.46 3.98 0.24
CA MET A 101 13.00 4.10 0.23
C MET A 101 12.37 3.77 1.58
N GLY A 102 13.05 3.03 2.47
CA GLY A 102 12.53 2.71 3.80
C GLY A 102 12.13 3.96 4.59
N PRO A 103 13.00 4.97 4.74
CA PRO A 103 12.65 6.23 5.40
C PRO A 103 11.49 6.96 4.72
N LEU A 104 11.51 7.08 3.38
CA LEU A 104 10.46 7.75 2.62
C LEU A 104 9.10 7.02 2.74
N ALA A 105 9.12 5.69 2.75
CA ALA A 105 7.93 4.86 2.95
C ALA A 105 7.38 5.02 4.37
N ASN A 106 8.25 5.08 5.38
CA ASN A 106 7.85 5.33 6.75
C ASN A 106 7.23 6.73 6.92
N GLU A 107 7.82 7.77 6.32
CA GLU A 107 7.25 9.12 6.32
C GLU A 107 5.93 9.19 5.55
N GLY A 108 5.86 8.54 4.38
CA GLY A 108 4.63 8.45 3.59
C GLY A 108 3.51 7.72 4.33
N PHE A 109 3.85 6.62 5.02
CA PHE A 109 2.92 5.88 5.85
C PHE A 109 2.45 6.69 7.05
N ALA A 110 3.36 7.35 7.77
CA ALA A 110 3.01 8.22 8.88
C ALA A 110 2.06 9.34 8.44
N LYS A 111 2.35 9.98 7.30
CA LYS A 111 1.48 11.01 6.73
C LYS A 111 0.12 10.47 6.30
N ALA A 112 0.06 9.26 5.75
CA ALA A 112 -1.20 8.61 5.44
C ALA A 112 -2.02 8.34 6.70
N VAL A 113 -1.40 7.84 7.77
CA VAL A 113 -2.04 7.64 9.08
C VAL A 113 -2.57 8.96 9.63
N ASP A 114 -1.80 10.04 9.57
CA ASP A 114 -2.24 11.36 10.00
C ASP A 114 -3.44 11.88 9.21
N VAL A 115 -3.44 11.70 7.88
CA VAL A 115 -4.57 12.07 7.01
C VAL A 115 -5.80 11.24 7.36
N MET A 116 -5.65 9.94 7.54
CA MET A 116 -6.75 9.05 7.95
C MET A 116 -7.30 9.44 9.33
N ALA A 117 -6.43 9.72 10.30
CA ALA A 117 -6.84 10.19 11.62
C ALA A 117 -7.58 11.54 11.56
N LEU A 118 -7.16 12.45 10.67
CA LEU A 118 -7.84 13.71 10.45
C LEU A 118 -9.22 13.51 9.79
N MET A 119 -9.35 12.56 8.88
CA MET A 119 -10.65 12.19 8.29
C MET A 119 -11.58 11.55 9.31
N GLU A 120 -11.06 10.68 10.18
CA GLU A 120 -11.79 10.10 11.33
C GLU A 120 -12.28 11.19 12.27
N ARG A 121 -11.41 12.12 12.69
CA ARG A 121 -11.77 13.23 13.58
C ARG A 121 -12.82 14.16 12.97
N LYS A 122 -12.77 14.36 11.65
CA LYS A 122 -13.78 15.14 10.91
C LYS A 122 -15.07 14.34 10.67
N GLY A 123 -15.12 13.06 11.03
CA GLY A 123 -16.31 12.21 10.92
C GLY A 123 -16.57 11.66 9.52
N TYR A 124 -15.59 11.68 8.61
CA TYR A 124 -15.79 11.17 7.24
C TYR A 124 -16.10 9.68 7.22
N PHE A 125 -15.44 8.88 8.07
CA PHE A 125 -15.72 7.44 8.15
C PHE A 125 -17.09 7.15 8.75
N ALA A 126 -17.47 7.87 9.81
CA ALA A 126 -18.82 7.77 10.40
C ALA A 126 -19.91 8.16 9.37
N PHE A 127 -19.68 9.22 8.61
CA PHE A 127 -20.57 9.63 7.52
C PHE A 127 -20.63 8.58 6.40
N ALA A 128 -19.50 8.02 5.99
CA ALA A 128 -19.44 6.98 4.96
C ALA A 128 -20.15 5.70 5.41
N GLN A 129 -19.93 5.25 6.65
CA GLN A 129 -20.63 4.10 7.22
C GLN A 129 -22.14 4.36 7.34
N GLY A 130 -22.52 5.55 7.80
CA GLY A 130 -23.93 5.97 7.83
C GLY A 130 -24.55 5.98 6.43
N GLY A 131 -23.82 6.50 5.44
CA GLY A 131 -24.22 6.54 4.03
C GLY A 131 -24.38 5.14 3.44
N LEU A 132 -23.45 4.22 3.71
CA LEU A 132 -23.57 2.81 3.30
C LEU A 132 -24.82 2.15 3.90
N LYS A 133 -25.11 2.41 5.17
CA LYS A 133 -26.30 1.86 5.84
C LYS A 133 -27.60 2.43 5.28
N ILE A 134 -27.61 3.72 4.94
CA ILE A 134 -28.73 4.35 4.23
C ILE A 134 -28.89 3.74 2.84
N ALA A 135 -27.81 3.59 2.09
CA ALA A 135 -27.83 2.97 0.77
C ALA A 135 -28.32 1.50 0.83
N ASP A 136 -27.86 0.72 1.80
CA ASP A 136 -28.32 -0.65 2.04
C ASP A 136 -29.81 -0.70 2.40
N ASN A 137 -30.27 0.19 3.26
CA ASN A 137 -31.70 0.33 3.56
C ASN A 137 -32.51 0.72 2.32
N ILE A 138 -32.01 1.59 1.46
CA ILE A 138 -32.67 1.96 0.20
C ILE A 138 -32.72 0.74 -0.73
N VAL A 139 -31.62 0.05 -0.94
CA VAL A 139 -31.56 -1.13 -1.82
C VAL A 139 -32.43 -2.29 -1.30
N THR A 140 -32.59 -2.44 0.01
CA THR A 140 -33.43 -3.48 0.62
C THR A 140 -34.91 -3.09 0.72
N SER A 141 -35.24 -1.79 0.81
CA SER A 141 -36.62 -1.31 0.90
C SER A 141 -37.27 -1.00 -0.43
N PHE A 142 -36.47 -0.72 -1.46
CA PHE A 142 -36.94 -0.46 -2.81
C PHE A 142 -36.62 -1.64 -3.71
N SER A 143 -37.65 -2.18 -4.35
CA SER A 143 -37.47 -3.18 -5.41
C SER A 143 -36.86 -2.56 -6.66
N GLU A 144 -36.38 -3.38 -7.59
CA GLU A 144 -35.84 -2.90 -8.88
C GLU A 144 -36.86 -2.04 -9.65
N ASP A 145 -38.15 -2.39 -9.55
CA ASP A 145 -39.24 -1.61 -10.15
C ASP A 145 -39.44 -0.25 -9.45
N ASP A 146 -39.26 -0.18 -8.13
CA ASP A 146 -39.36 1.08 -7.39
C ASP A 146 -38.20 2.02 -7.75
N VAL A 147 -36.99 1.49 -7.91
CA VAL A 147 -35.81 2.27 -8.33
C VAL A 147 -36.01 2.80 -9.75
N LYS A 148 -36.63 2.02 -10.64
CA LYS A 148 -36.96 2.43 -12.00
C LYS A 148 -38.00 3.55 -12.01
N HIS A 149 -39.09 3.40 -11.26
CA HIS A 149 -40.10 4.45 -11.11
C HIS A 149 -39.54 5.72 -10.46
N LEU A 150 -38.61 5.58 -9.51
CA LEU A 150 -37.91 6.71 -8.91
C LEU A 150 -37.02 7.42 -9.94
N GLY A 151 -36.26 6.66 -10.75
CA GLY A 151 -35.44 7.20 -11.84
C GLY A 151 -36.27 7.96 -12.87
N ASP A 152 -37.41 7.39 -13.28
CA ASP A 152 -38.32 8.01 -14.26
C ASP A 152 -38.95 9.32 -13.73
N ASN A 153 -39.13 9.44 -12.41
CA ASN A 153 -39.76 10.60 -11.77
C ASN A 153 -38.78 11.47 -10.95
N VAL A 154 -37.47 11.22 -11.02
CA VAL A 154 -36.48 11.88 -10.16
C VAL A 154 -36.48 13.40 -10.38
N VAL A 155 -36.63 13.84 -11.63
CA VAL A 155 -36.68 15.27 -11.99
C VAL A 155 -37.92 15.93 -11.38
N LEU A 156 -39.08 15.26 -11.40
CA LEU A 156 -40.31 15.77 -10.80
C LEU A 156 -40.15 15.93 -9.28
N ILE A 157 -39.60 14.91 -8.62
CA ILE A 157 -39.37 14.93 -7.17
C ILE A 157 -38.37 16.04 -6.81
N LEU A 158 -37.26 16.16 -7.53
CA LEU A 158 -36.26 17.23 -7.30
C LEU A 158 -36.86 18.63 -7.53
N ASN A 159 -37.72 18.79 -8.53
CA ASN A 159 -38.45 20.05 -8.75
C ASN A 159 -39.43 20.35 -7.60
N VAL A 160 -40.16 19.36 -7.10
CA VAL A 160 -41.03 19.55 -5.92
C VAL A 160 -40.22 19.94 -4.69
N VAL A 161 -39.09 19.28 -4.43
CA VAL A 161 -38.20 19.64 -3.31
C VAL A 161 -37.64 21.04 -3.49
N LYS A 162 -37.22 21.39 -4.71
CA LYS A 162 -36.78 22.74 -5.05
C LYS A 162 -37.89 23.78 -4.83
N ASP A 163 -39.12 23.46 -5.20
CA ASP A 163 -40.27 24.34 -5.04
C ASP A 163 -40.63 24.51 -3.55
N MET A 164 -40.61 23.44 -2.77
CA MET A 164 -40.83 23.48 -1.32
C MET A 164 -39.73 24.25 -0.57
N THR A 165 -38.51 24.24 -1.09
CA THR A 165 -37.37 24.98 -0.51
C THR A 165 -37.31 26.44 -0.96
N GLN A 166 -38.24 26.89 -1.81
CA GLN A 166 -38.34 28.30 -2.19
C GLN A 166 -38.57 29.19 -0.94
N PRO A 167 -37.95 30.39 -0.89
CA PRO A 167 -38.01 31.28 0.28
C PRO A 167 -39.43 31.58 0.74
N GLU A 168 -40.37 31.73 -0.18
CA GLU A 168 -41.76 32.08 0.06
C GLU A 168 -42.47 30.96 0.84
N ILE A 169 -42.32 29.71 0.40
CA ILE A 169 -42.91 28.53 1.06
C ILE A 169 -42.27 28.32 2.44
N MET A 170 -40.94 28.39 2.51
CA MET A 170 -40.21 28.23 3.77
C MET A 170 -40.58 29.30 4.80
N THR A 171 -40.82 30.53 4.36
CA THR A 171 -41.25 31.63 5.23
C THR A 171 -42.69 31.44 5.70
N PHE A 172 -43.59 31.00 4.80
CA PHE A 172 -44.97 30.66 5.17
C PHE A 172 -45.02 29.54 6.22
N ILE A 173 -44.27 28.46 6.02
CA ILE A 173 -44.20 27.33 6.97
C ILE A 173 -43.65 27.80 8.33
N ARG A 174 -42.52 28.52 8.35
CA ARG A 174 -41.93 29.04 9.60
C ARG A 174 -42.89 29.96 10.36
N ASN A 175 -43.54 30.89 9.68
CA ASN A 175 -44.49 31.82 10.30
C ASN A 175 -45.72 31.08 10.86
N THR A 176 -46.25 30.12 10.11
CA THR A 176 -47.41 29.31 10.54
C THR A 176 -47.07 28.47 11.76
N LEU A 177 -45.89 27.84 11.79
CA LEU A 177 -45.44 27.05 12.95
C LEU A 177 -45.23 27.93 14.18
N MET A 178 -44.67 29.12 14.03
CA MET A 178 -44.47 30.07 15.14
C MET A 178 -45.81 30.53 15.75
N VAL A 179 -46.80 30.82 14.90
CA VAL A 179 -48.15 31.22 15.34
C VAL A 179 -48.88 30.03 15.96
N ALA A 180 -48.81 28.84 15.35
CA ALA A 180 -49.45 27.64 15.86
C ALA A 180 -48.92 27.24 17.23
N GLN A 181 -47.59 27.28 17.45
CA GLN A 181 -47.01 26.98 18.76
C GLN A 181 -47.51 27.93 19.86
N GLY A 182 -47.67 29.22 19.56
CA GLY A 182 -48.19 30.20 20.52
C GLY A 182 -49.71 30.15 20.77
N GLU A 183 -50.48 29.53 19.87
CA GLU A 183 -51.94 29.39 19.98
C GLU A 183 -52.37 28.00 20.50
N ILE A 184 -51.55 26.96 20.34
CA ILE A 184 -51.81 25.60 20.88
C ILE A 184 -51.81 25.58 22.42
N GLU A 185 -51.08 26.49 23.06
CA GLU A 185 -51.03 26.60 24.53
C GLU A 185 -52.25 27.31 25.14
N LYS A 186 -53.05 28.00 24.32
CA LYS A 186 -54.25 28.70 24.81
C LYS A 186 -55.46 27.77 24.72
N PRO A 187 -56.31 27.70 25.77
CA PRO A 187 -57.57 26.97 25.67
C PRO A 187 -58.43 27.60 24.57
N VAL A 188 -58.70 26.84 23.51
CA VAL A 188 -59.56 27.28 22.42
C VAL A 188 -61.01 27.07 22.84
N ASP A 189 -61.78 28.16 22.90
CA ASP A 189 -63.22 28.09 23.15
C ASP A 189 -63.93 27.47 21.93
N THR A 190 -64.30 26.19 22.07
CA THR A 190 -64.94 25.38 21.02
C THR A 190 -66.46 25.50 20.98
N SER A 191 -67.06 26.39 21.79
CA SER A 191 -68.52 26.55 21.82
C SER A 191 -69.06 27.07 20.48
N LEU A 192 -70.23 26.57 20.06
CA LEU A 192 -70.84 26.93 18.77
C LEU A 192 -71.05 28.45 18.60
N LEU A 193 -71.35 29.17 19.69
CA LEU A 193 -71.47 30.63 19.69
C LEU A 193 -70.12 31.33 19.55
N ALA A 194 -69.07 30.82 20.18
CA ALA A 194 -67.71 31.35 20.06
C ALA A 194 -67.18 31.19 18.62
N LEU A 195 -67.40 30.02 18.00
CA LEU A 195 -67.03 29.77 16.60
C LEU A 195 -67.77 30.69 15.62
N LEU A 196 -69.08 30.91 15.84
CA LEU A 196 -69.86 31.89 15.08
C LEU A 196 -69.33 33.32 15.26
N GLY A 197 -68.89 33.67 16.46
CA GLY A 197 -68.22 34.93 16.75
C GLY A 197 -66.88 35.07 16.02
N GLN A 198 -66.07 34.00 15.98
CA GLN A 198 -64.79 33.96 15.28
C GLN A 198 -64.94 34.12 13.76
N MET A 199 -66.04 33.63 13.16
CA MET A 199 -66.34 33.87 11.73
C MET A 199 -66.57 35.35 11.38
N ARG A 200 -66.75 36.23 12.37
CA ARG A 200 -66.83 37.68 12.13
C ARG A 200 -65.45 38.29 11.84
N ASP A 201 -64.37 37.62 12.25
CA ASP A 201 -63.00 38.06 12.00
C ASP A 201 -62.68 38.03 10.48
N PRO A 202 -62.21 39.14 9.89
CA PRO A 202 -61.80 39.18 8.48
C PRO A 202 -60.68 38.20 8.13
N ALA A 203 -59.74 37.90 9.04
CA ALA A 203 -58.66 36.93 8.81
C ALA A 203 -59.21 35.50 8.71
N VAL A 204 -60.15 35.12 9.57
CA VAL A 204 -60.82 33.80 9.54
C VAL A 204 -61.63 33.64 8.24
N ARG A 205 -62.40 34.65 7.84
CA ARG A 205 -63.14 34.63 6.56
C ARG A 205 -62.22 34.53 5.35
N ARG A 206 -61.09 35.24 5.37
CA ARG A 206 -60.08 35.16 4.31
C ARG A 206 -59.45 33.77 4.25
N GLY A 207 -59.13 33.17 5.39
CA GLY A 207 -58.64 31.78 5.49
C GLY A 207 -59.65 30.79 4.90
N LEU A 208 -60.92 30.88 5.31
CA LEU A 208 -62.00 30.03 4.79
C LEU A 208 -62.23 30.22 3.29
N ALA A 209 -62.17 31.46 2.78
CA ALA A 209 -62.30 31.71 1.35
C ALA A 209 -61.14 31.10 0.54
N LEU A 210 -59.92 31.17 1.07
CA LEU A 210 -58.73 30.56 0.45
C LEU A 210 -58.82 29.03 0.45
N THR A 211 -59.22 28.41 1.57
CA THR A 211 -59.38 26.95 1.64
C THR A 211 -60.49 26.48 0.69
N MET A 212 -61.62 27.18 0.63
CA MET A 212 -62.68 26.89 -0.35
C MET A 212 -62.20 27.06 -1.80
N SER A 213 -61.33 28.04 -2.08
CA SER A 213 -60.75 28.24 -3.40
C SER A 213 -59.79 27.10 -3.79
N VAL A 214 -58.96 26.63 -2.86
CA VAL A 214 -58.08 25.47 -3.07
C VAL A 214 -58.91 24.20 -3.29
N LEU A 215 -59.94 23.96 -2.48
CA LEU A 215 -60.86 22.83 -2.67
C LEU A 215 -61.56 22.88 -4.02
N ARG A 216 -61.96 24.08 -4.49
CA ARG A 216 -62.52 24.27 -5.83
C ARG A 216 -61.52 23.90 -6.93
N VAL A 217 -60.25 24.28 -6.79
CA VAL A 217 -59.20 23.91 -7.75
C VAL A 217 -59.00 22.39 -7.78
N ILE A 218 -58.89 21.74 -6.62
CA ILE A 218 -58.76 20.29 -6.51
C ILE A 218 -59.96 19.58 -7.16
N GLY A 219 -61.18 20.02 -6.84
CA GLY A 219 -62.41 19.46 -7.41
C GLY A 219 -62.51 19.66 -8.92
N SER A 220 -62.03 20.78 -9.45
CA SER A 220 -62.01 21.03 -10.90
C SER A 220 -61.02 20.15 -11.66
N GLN A 221 -59.89 19.81 -11.04
CA GLN A 221 -58.89 18.89 -11.62
C GLN A 221 -59.36 17.42 -11.55
N ALA A 222 -60.12 17.05 -10.51
CA ALA A 222 -60.70 15.71 -10.39
C ALA A 222 -61.76 15.40 -11.47
N ASN A 223 -62.47 16.43 -11.96
CA ASN A 223 -63.42 16.32 -13.07
C ASN A 223 -62.78 16.46 -14.47
N GLY A 224 -61.45 16.65 -14.55
CA GLY A 224 -60.70 16.82 -15.80
C GLY A 224 -60.17 15.52 -16.42
N LYS A 225 -60.88 14.39 -16.24
CA LYS A 225 -60.67 13.17 -17.04
C LYS A 225 -61.73 13.08 -18.13
#